data_AF-A0A538S1L4-F1
#
_entry.id   AF-A0A538S1L4-F1
#
_cell.length_a   1.000
_cell.length_b   1.000
_cell.length_c   1.000
_cell.angle_alpha   90.00
_cell.angle_beta   90.00
_cell.angle_gamma   90.00
#
_symmetry.space_group_name_H-M   'P 1'
#
loop_
_entity.id
_entity.type
_entity.pdbx_description
1 polymer ?
#
loop_
_entity_poly.entity_id
_entity_poly.type
_entity_poly.pdbx_seq_one_letter_code
_entity_poly.pdbx_strand_id
1 'polypeptide(L)'
;TFTFTLDTTPFVHTTGPTAPHFDANNPLPSNRGGSDSGLAIPVPGAFGTFTDRLTNVTRPVVDGVVDQAAPVTVQLIDKATMQTIGSGQTDASGNFSIQVVAGFFKSDGSTDGAHTIEVLAVHVPRNSNVVELPFTLDTTAPATAPAPSLLPASDSGFSNTDHITNVTQPSFSGTAEASAQVLLFANGNLAGNDLVNAQGNYVVTVSTPLAAGVYDMTVQIVDFAGNASAMSTAMAPRLQIRTNPPSTPSLKLDPGYATPGQPNVTASVPSQYDGTTDPNTQVTIFDNGVQIDSFAEGNTANFTRLLNLTDGQHLLTVTATDVAGNTATFAPPNPDGRFGLEITVNRDALSPSYKFVREIYNDALGRPGSLAEWNNWVPLLQQPNGRFLIANGINRAPEARDFLVKGWYLTYLGRPALNNEEAGWVNALLNGATEEQVLAGMLSVPEYFNHAPAIPGVGGGAPSNTTFVKALYVQILGRQGSDADVAAWVNAIPALGRGGVAFRFLTSLEYRRDVVLSYYQNLLRRPTLPSQQEVDSWAMSSLDITSIRVAFEASQEFYFRVTGFQP
;
A
#
# COMPACT_ATOMS: atom_id res chain seq x y z
N THR A 1 13.86 69.06 72.98
CA THR A 1 14.63 67.88 72.52
C THR A 1 13.64 66.75 72.40
N PHE A 2 13.31 66.30 71.19
CA PHE A 2 12.49 65.11 71.01
C PHE A 2 13.41 63.91 71.07
N THR A 3 13.23 63.07 72.08
CA THR A 3 13.86 61.75 72.16
C THR A 3 12.91 60.79 71.46
N PHE A 4 13.25 60.33 70.26
CA PHE A 4 12.61 59.15 69.69
C PHE A 4 13.49 57.94 70.01
N THR A 5 12.87 56.87 70.47
CA THR A 5 13.48 55.54 70.48
C THR A 5 13.28 55.01 69.07
N LEU A 6 14.36 54.79 68.33
CA LEU A 6 14.26 54.06 67.07
C LEU A 6 13.74 52.66 67.42
N ASP A 7 12.59 52.27 66.89
CA ASP A 7 12.17 50.87 66.99
C ASP A 7 13.10 50.06 66.10
N THR A 8 14.05 49.37 66.73
CA THR A 8 15.01 48.50 66.05
C THR A 8 14.49 47.08 65.97
N THR A 9 13.16 46.83 66.05
CA THR A 9 12.63 45.50 65.73
C THR A 9 12.94 45.18 64.27
N PRO A 10 13.59 44.05 63.97
CA PRO A 10 13.77 43.65 62.58
C PRO A 10 12.40 43.41 61.93
N PHE A 11 12.30 43.68 60.63
CA PHE A 11 11.13 43.35 59.84
C PHE A 11 11.56 42.52 58.63
N VAL A 12 11.02 41.32 58.49
CA VAL A 12 11.23 40.48 57.31
C VAL A 12 10.26 40.95 56.25
N HIS A 13 10.76 41.29 55.06
CA HIS A 13 9.92 41.78 53.98
C HIS A 13 8.85 40.75 53.59
N THR A 14 7.65 41.20 53.28
CA THR A 14 6.49 40.32 53.01
C THR A 14 6.02 40.33 51.56
N THR A 15 6.50 41.28 50.74
CA THR A 15 6.06 41.46 49.35
C THR A 15 7.21 41.77 48.41
N GLY A 16 7.02 41.43 47.13
CA GLY A 16 7.98 41.74 46.08
C GLY A 16 9.23 40.84 46.11
N PRO A 17 10.28 41.17 45.34
CA PRO A 17 11.47 40.33 45.17
C PRO A 17 12.32 40.18 46.46
N THR A 18 12.04 40.99 47.48
CA THR A 18 12.74 40.98 48.77
C THR A 18 12.07 40.08 49.81
N ALA A 19 10.85 39.60 49.55
CA ALA A 19 10.18 38.66 50.43
C ALA A 19 10.89 37.30 50.40
N PRO A 20 10.77 36.49 51.47
CA PRO A 20 11.24 35.11 51.46
C PRO A 20 10.77 34.33 50.22
N HIS A 21 11.72 33.76 49.49
CA HIS A 21 11.48 32.94 48.31
C HIS A 21 12.58 31.89 48.16
N PHE A 22 12.33 30.88 47.33
CA PHE A 22 13.37 29.91 46.99
C PHE A 22 14.38 30.52 46.04
N ASP A 23 15.67 30.29 46.33
CA ASP A 23 16.79 30.75 45.52
C ASP A 23 16.73 30.07 44.13
N ALA A 24 16.50 30.85 43.08
CA ALA A 24 16.41 30.36 41.71
C ALA A 24 17.76 29.94 41.09
N ASN A 25 18.89 30.28 41.72
CA ASN A 25 20.24 30.12 41.16
C ASN A 25 21.08 29.02 41.85
N ASN A 26 20.58 28.36 42.89
CA ASN A 26 21.35 27.42 43.72
C ASN A 26 20.67 26.04 43.78
N PRO A 27 21.21 25.04 43.05
CA PRO A 27 22.39 24.31 43.51
C PRO A 27 23.55 24.27 42.50
N LEU A 28 24.80 24.11 42.95
CA LEU A 28 25.94 23.72 42.09
C LEU A 28 26.32 22.24 42.30
N PRO A 29 26.68 21.46 41.25
CA PRO A 29 26.27 21.55 39.85
C PRO A 29 25.62 20.24 39.35
N SER A 30 24.32 20.27 39.05
CA SER A 30 23.68 19.68 37.87
C SER A 30 22.16 19.72 38.05
N ASN A 31 21.50 20.22 37.02
CA ASN A 31 20.06 20.34 36.80
C ASN A 31 19.35 21.59 37.34
N ARG A 32 18.58 22.16 36.40
CA ARG A 32 18.12 23.54 36.30
C ARG A 32 16.92 23.75 37.21
N GLY A 33 16.95 24.79 38.06
CA GLY A 33 15.80 25.25 38.85
C GLY A 33 16.11 25.84 40.22
N GLY A 34 17.36 25.80 40.69
CA GLY A 34 17.65 26.31 42.01
C GLY A 34 16.93 25.48 43.09
N SER A 35 16.34 26.15 44.06
CA SER A 35 15.56 25.58 45.17
C SER A 35 14.07 25.46 44.89
N ASP A 36 13.61 25.99 43.76
CA ASP A 36 12.28 25.77 43.21
C ASP A 36 12.44 24.98 41.90
N SER A 37 12.70 23.67 42.03
CA SER A 37 12.93 22.81 40.88
C SER A 37 11.71 22.78 39.95
N GLY A 38 11.90 22.39 38.70
CA GLY A 38 10.79 22.39 37.75
C GLY A 38 11.19 21.80 36.42
N LEU A 39 10.32 21.95 35.43
CA LEU A 39 10.62 21.52 34.07
C LEU A 39 11.67 22.45 33.45
N ALA A 40 12.73 21.87 32.90
CA ALA A 40 13.76 22.60 32.16
C ALA A 40 13.22 23.34 30.92
N ILE A 41 12.03 22.95 30.44
CA ILE A 41 11.28 23.57 29.35
C ILE A 41 9.87 23.88 29.90
N PRO A 42 9.58 25.13 30.31
CA PRO A 42 8.29 25.48 30.90
C PRO A 42 7.17 25.42 29.85
N VAL A 43 6.01 24.91 30.28
CA VAL A 43 4.79 24.86 29.47
C VAL A 43 3.99 26.15 29.67
N PRO A 44 3.31 26.68 28.64
CA PRO A 44 2.34 27.77 28.83
C PRO A 44 1.19 27.34 29.76
N GLY A 45 1.20 27.75 31.03
CA GLY A 45 0.12 27.44 31.97
C GLY A 45 0.50 27.14 33.43
N ALA A 46 1.47 27.87 34.00
CA ALA A 46 1.73 28.06 35.44
C ALA A 46 2.24 26.90 36.31
N PHE A 47 2.29 25.64 35.86
CA PHE A 47 2.88 24.53 36.61
C PHE A 47 4.18 24.01 35.96
N GLY A 48 5.14 23.58 36.79
CA GLY A 48 6.49 23.19 36.40
C GLY A 48 7.44 24.37 36.14
N THR A 49 7.17 25.55 36.72
CA THR A 49 8.03 26.75 36.60
C THR A 49 8.90 26.91 37.83
N PHE A 50 10.06 27.57 37.72
CA PHE A 50 10.92 27.86 38.88
C PHE A 50 10.38 28.95 39.83
N THR A 51 9.06 29.11 39.87
CA THR A 51 8.34 30.09 40.72
C THR A 51 7.03 29.56 41.29
N ASP A 52 6.69 28.30 41.03
CA ASP A 52 5.42 27.70 41.46
C ASP A 52 5.50 27.05 42.86
N ARG A 53 6.70 27.02 43.46
CA ARG A 53 6.96 26.45 44.78
C ARG A 53 6.65 24.95 44.85
N LEU A 54 6.77 24.24 43.73
CA LEU A 54 6.73 22.78 43.65
C LEU A 54 8.15 22.28 43.43
N THR A 55 8.73 21.55 44.39
CA THR A 55 10.14 21.15 44.28
C THR A 55 10.43 19.73 44.73
N ASN A 56 11.44 19.11 44.11
CA ASN A 56 12.10 17.88 44.54
C ASN A 56 13.39 18.12 45.34
N VAL A 57 13.72 19.38 45.62
CA VAL A 57 14.93 19.74 46.36
C VAL A 57 14.68 19.53 47.84
N THR A 58 15.35 18.54 48.43
CA THR A 58 15.22 18.22 49.88
C THR A 58 15.92 19.22 50.80
N ARG A 59 16.70 20.14 50.24
CA ARG A 59 17.43 21.17 50.98
C ARG A 59 17.31 22.53 50.28
N PRO A 60 16.08 23.06 50.13
CA PRO A 60 15.89 24.31 49.44
C PRO A 60 16.60 25.43 50.23
N VAL A 61 17.09 26.40 49.49
CA VAL A 61 17.69 27.64 49.98
C VAL A 61 16.62 28.71 49.93
N VAL A 62 16.44 29.40 51.05
CA VAL A 62 15.49 30.51 51.19
C VAL A 62 16.27 31.81 51.23
N ASP A 63 15.98 32.68 50.28
CA ASP A 63 16.54 34.03 50.18
C ASP A 63 15.51 35.06 50.63
N GLY A 64 15.95 36.19 51.16
CA GLY A 64 15.09 37.31 51.50
C GLY A 64 15.85 38.47 52.15
N VAL A 65 15.08 39.49 52.58
CA VAL A 65 15.63 40.71 53.17
C VAL A 65 14.97 41.04 54.51
N VAL A 66 15.78 41.52 55.44
CA VAL A 66 15.37 42.09 56.73
C VAL A 66 15.73 43.58 56.77
N ASP A 67 14.81 44.43 57.22
CA ASP A 67 15.00 45.87 57.40
C ASP A 67 15.93 46.19 58.61
N GLN A 68 17.20 45.78 58.55
CA GLN A 68 18.24 46.17 59.50
C GLN A 68 19.62 46.31 58.85
N ALA A 69 20.38 47.31 59.31
CA ALA A 69 21.74 47.61 58.83
C ALA A 69 22.85 46.76 59.52
N ALA A 70 22.50 45.91 60.49
CA ALA A 70 23.43 45.03 61.20
C ALA A 70 23.06 43.56 60.94
N PRO A 71 24.01 42.62 61.04
CA PRO A 71 23.71 41.20 60.96
C PRO A 71 22.68 40.79 62.00
N VAL A 72 21.54 40.27 61.55
CA VAL A 72 20.49 39.67 62.38
C VAL A 72 20.45 38.17 62.13
N THR A 73 20.25 37.40 63.19
CA THR A 73 20.05 35.94 63.06
C THR A 73 18.68 35.69 62.45
N VAL A 74 18.61 35.06 61.29
CA VAL A 74 17.36 34.57 60.71
C VAL A 74 17.26 33.07 60.96
N GLN A 75 16.06 32.62 61.33
CA GLN A 75 15.72 31.21 61.51
C GLN A 75 14.64 30.83 60.50
N LEU A 76 14.82 29.66 59.89
CA LEU A 76 13.79 28.95 59.16
C LEU A 76 13.20 27.93 60.12
N ILE A 77 11.88 27.96 60.31
CA ILE A 77 11.16 27.09 61.22
C ILE A 77 10.13 26.32 60.40
N ASP A 78 10.08 25.01 60.55
CA ASP A 78 8.98 24.24 59.97
C ASP A 78 7.70 24.48 60.78
N LYS A 79 6.65 24.98 60.12
CA LYS A 79 5.40 25.35 60.80
C LYS A 79 4.69 24.16 61.46
N ALA A 80 4.85 22.95 60.92
CA ALA A 80 4.17 21.77 61.43
C ALA A 80 4.81 21.22 62.72
N THR A 81 6.14 21.14 62.74
CA THR A 81 6.91 20.58 63.86
C THR A 81 7.44 21.63 64.84
N MET A 82 7.38 22.92 64.46
CA MET A 82 7.99 24.05 65.16
C MET A 82 9.51 23.89 65.37
N GLN A 83 10.17 23.03 64.59
CA GLN A 83 11.60 22.83 64.65
C GLN A 83 12.33 23.86 63.79
N THR A 84 13.46 24.36 64.28
CA THR A 84 14.38 25.16 63.46
C THR A 84 15.03 24.25 62.42
N ILE A 85 14.74 24.51 61.15
CA ILE A 85 15.23 23.75 59.99
C ILE A 85 16.32 24.48 59.20
N GLY A 86 16.69 25.68 59.63
CA GLY A 86 17.80 26.45 59.07
C GLY A 86 18.07 27.69 59.90
N SER A 87 19.31 28.17 59.91
CA SER A 87 19.64 29.47 60.52
C SER A 87 20.86 30.08 59.86
N GLY A 88 20.87 31.41 59.76
CA GLY A 88 21.95 32.19 59.17
C GLY A 88 21.94 33.63 59.67
N GLN A 89 22.92 34.42 59.26
CA GLN A 89 22.98 35.86 59.53
C GLN A 89 22.64 36.62 58.25
N THR A 90 22.04 37.81 58.39
CA THR A 90 21.98 38.76 57.28
C THR A 90 23.35 39.36 56.98
N ASP A 91 23.59 39.77 55.74
CA ASP A 91 24.71 40.63 55.37
C ASP A 91 24.50 42.08 55.89
N ALA A 92 25.47 42.96 55.61
CA ALA A 92 25.41 44.37 56.01
C ALA A 92 24.29 45.18 55.32
N SER A 93 23.66 44.62 54.28
CA SER A 93 22.53 45.21 53.55
C SER A 93 21.19 44.57 53.95
N GLY A 94 21.18 43.63 54.91
CA GLY A 94 19.97 42.97 55.39
C GLY A 94 19.57 41.72 54.60
N ASN A 95 20.34 41.29 53.58
CA ASN A 95 20.00 40.09 52.80
C ASN A 95 20.40 38.82 53.56
N PHE A 96 19.59 37.76 53.47
CA PHE A 96 19.96 36.43 53.93
C PHE A 96 19.77 35.40 52.81
N SER A 97 20.53 34.32 52.90
CA SER A 97 20.39 33.11 52.09
C SER A 97 20.65 31.91 53.00
N ILE A 98 19.64 31.10 53.27
CA ILE A 98 19.71 30.03 54.27
C ILE A 98 19.26 28.72 53.65
N GLN A 99 20.16 27.74 53.65
CA GLN A 99 19.84 26.38 53.23
C GLN A 99 19.17 25.60 54.36
N VAL A 100 18.11 24.85 54.01
CA VAL A 100 17.50 23.87 54.92
C VAL A 100 18.52 22.78 55.31
N VAL A 101 18.47 22.41 56.60
CA VAL A 101 19.34 21.41 57.20
C VAL A 101 19.15 20.05 56.53
N ALA A 102 20.27 19.35 56.33
CA ALA A 102 20.25 18.05 55.66
C ALA A 102 19.40 17.03 56.42
N GLY A 103 18.60 16.28 55.67
CA GLY A 103 17.79 15.19 56.19
C GLY A 103 16.54 15.62 56.95
N PHE A 104 16.15 16.90 56.94
CA PHE A 104 14.81 17.28 57.40
C PHE A 104 13.76 16.77 56.40
N PHE A 105 13.81 17.26 55.16
CA PHE A 105 13.09 16.65 54.04
C PHE A 105 13.89 15.45 53.51
N LYS A 106 13.20 14.35 53.23
CA LYS A 106 13.76 13.08 52.78
C LYS A 106 13.54 12.92 51.28
N SER A 107 14.46 12.22 50.62
CA SER A 107 14.40 11.93 49.18
C SER A 107 13.66 10.63 48.84
N ASP A 108 13.04 9.98 49.84
CA ASP A 108 12.35 8.69 49.69
C ASP A 108 10.82 8.87 49.61
N GLY A 109 10.35 10.09 49.39
CA GLY A 109 8.94 10.45 49.36
C GLY A 109 8.26 10.51 50.73
N SER A 110 8.91 10.10 51.82
CA SER A 110 8.27 10.03 53.15
C SER A 110 7.90 11.40 53.72
N THR A 111 8.47 12.48 53.18
CA THR A 111 8.15 13.86 53.53
C THR A 111 7.51 14.62 52.38
N ASP A 112 7.02 13.97 51.34
CA ASP A 112 6.33 14.67 50.24
C ASP A 112 5.00 15.28 50.71
N GLY A 113 4.53 16.30 50.00
CA GLY A 113 3.29 17.02 50.29
C GLY A 113 3.48 18.51 50.58
N ALA A 114 2.44 19.14 51.11
CA ALA A 114 2.44 20.57 51.41
C ALA A 114 3.20 20.88 52.71
N HIS A 115 4.10 21.85 52.63
CA HIS A 115 4.92 22.33 53.73
C HIS A 115 4.82 23.85 53.85
N THR A 116 5.21 24.40 55.00
CA THR A 116 5.30 25.85 55.19
C THR A 116 6.50 26.17 56.07
N ILE A 117 7.43 26.97 55.52
CA ILE A 117 8.56 27.51 56.26
C ILE A 117 8.17 28.85 56.86
N GLU A 118 8.28 28.99 58.17
CA GLU A 118 8.21 30.25 58.88
C GLU A 118 9.60 30.90 58.93
N VAL A 119 9.71 32.11 58.39
CA VAL A 119 10.94 32.91 58.39
C VAL A 119 10.84 33.97 59.49
N LEU A 120 11.79 33.93 60.42
CA LEU A 120 11.82 34.78 61.61
C LEU A 120 13.22 35.35 61.83
N ALA A 121 13.35 36.68 61.90
CA ALA A 121 14.56 37.34 62.34
C ALA A 121 14.55 37.48 63.88
N VAL A 122 15.49 36.81 64.54
CA VAL A 122 15.63 36.76 65.99
C VAL A 122 16.51 37.92 66.46
N HIS A 123 15.97 38.77 67.33
CA HIS A 123 16.65 39.96 67.85
C HIS A 123 16.19 40.31 69.28
N VAL A 124 17.04 41.02 70.02
CA VAL A 124 16.76 41.45 71.40
C VAL A 124 16.45 42.96 71.38
N PRO A 125 15.32 43.43 71.94
CA PRO A 125 14.41 42.71 72.83
C PRO A 125 13.26 41.96 72.15
N ARG A 126 13.04 42.13 70.84
CA ARG A 126 11.90 41.57 70.11
C ARG A 126 12.30 41.01 68.75
N ASN A 127 11.78 39.84 68.42
CA ASN A 127 11.88 39.23 67.09
C ASN A 127 11.01 39.98 66.07
N SER A 128 11.23 39.69 64.78
CA SER A 128 10.44 40.25 63.69
C SER A 128 9.01 39.71 63.62
N ASN A 129 8.26 40.19 62.62
CA ASN A 129 7.15 39.44 62.05
C ASN A 129 7.60 38.05 61.56
N VAL A 130 6.67 37.11 61.56
CA VAL A 130 6.83 35.80 60.91
C VAL A 130 6.32 35.93 59.48
N VAL A 131 7.08 35.42 58.52
CA VAL A 131 6.65 35.31 57.11
C VAL A 131 6.55 33.84 56.74
N GLU A 132 5.39 33.44 56.24
CA GLU A 132 5.13 32.07 55.80
C GLU A 132 5.50 31.91 54.32
N LEU A 133 6.32 30.90 54.03
CA LEU A 133 6.67 30.44 52.68
C LEU A 133 6.07 29.03 52.47
N PRO A 134 4.83 28.93 51.94
CA PRO A 134 4.23 27.65 51.61
C PRO A 134 4.86 27.07 50.33
N PHE A 135 5.05 25.76 50.30
CA PHE A 135 5.55 25.04 49.12
C PHE A 135 5.06 23.59 49.12
N THR A 136 5.22 22.89 48.01
CA THR A 136 4.98 21.45 47.90
C THR A 136 6.29 20.74 47.62
N LEU A 137 6.63 19.77 48.47
CA LEU A 137 7.74 18.86 48.21
C LEU A 137 7.21 17.63 47.46
N ASP A 138 7.87 17.27 46.37
CA ASP A 138 7.63 16.03 45.66
C ASP A 138 8.97 15.46 45.20
N THR A 139 9.41 14.38 45.86
CA THR A 139 10.66 13.68 45.55
C THR A 139 10.43 12.34 44.88
N THR A 140 9.18 12.03 44.52
CA THR A 140 8.79 10.75 43.99
C THR A 140 8.81 10.78 42.47
N ALA A 141 9.77 10.08 41.86
CA ALA A 141 9.84 10.00 40.41
C ALA A 141 8.64 9.26 39.78
N PRO A 142 8.20 9.67 38.58
CA PRO A 142 7.21 8.94 37.82
C PRO A 142 7.62 7.49 37.56
N ALA A 143 6.62 6.61 37.49
CA ALA A 143 6.83 5.24 37.05
C ALA A 143 7.41 5.20 35.63
N THR A 144 8.26 4.21 35.35
CA THR A 144 8.80 4.02 34.00
C THR A 144 7.67 3.79 32.99
N ALA A 145 7.60 4.66 31.98
CA ALA A 145 6.64 4.51 30.89
C ALA A 145 6.94 3.27 30.03
N PRO A 146 5.93 2.66 29.40
CA PRO A 146 6.13 1.68 28.33
C PRO A 146 6.94 2.26 27.16
N ALA A 147 7.45 1.38 26.28
CA ALA A 147 8.05 1.81 25.02
C ALA A 147 7.07 2.67 24.20
N PRO A 148 7.54 3.72 23.51
CA PRO A 148 6.69 4.50 22.62
C PRO A 148 6.21 3.65 21.45
N SER A 149 5.01 3.96 20.93
CA SER A 149 4.43 3.32 19.75
C SER A 149 4.39 4.30 18.58
N LEU A 150 4.96 3.91 17.43
CA LEU A 150 4.88 4.71 16.20
C LEU A 150 3.42 4.84 15.76
N LEU A 151 2.98 6.06 15.44
CA LEU A 151 1.64 6.26 14.92
C LEU A 151 1.51 5.72 13.49
N PRO A 152 0.39 5.08 13.11
CA PRO A 152 0.20 4.55 11.75
C PRO A 152 0.35 5.60 10.64
N ALA A 153 0.03 6.88 10.90
CA ALA A 153 0.21 7.96 9.93
C ALA A 153 1.69 8.38 9.74
N SER A 154 2.57 7.92 10.64
CA SER A 154 4.02 8.12 10.58
C SER A 154 4.77 6.87 10.11
N ASP A 155 4.05 5.81 9.73
CA ASP A 155 4.62 4.58 9.17
C ASP A 155 4.12 4.43 7.72
N SER A 156 4.94 4.89 6.78
CA SER A 156 4.57 5.06 5.37
C SER A 156 4.93 3.84 4.52
N GLY A 157 4.39 3.76 3.31
CA GLY A 157 4.72 2.70 2.37
C GLY A 157 3.70 1.56 2.40
N PHE A 158 4.18 0.31 2.34
CA PHE A 158 3.30 -0.85 2.14
C PHE A 158 2.59 -1.32 3.42
N SER A 159 3.15 -0.98 4.58
CA SER A 159 2.61 -1.31 5.89
C SER A 159 2.65 -0.07 6.77
N ASN A 160 1.70 0.03 7.70
CA ASN A 160 1.68 1.05 8.74
C ASN A 160 2.00 0.48 10.12
N THR A 161 2.65 -0.69 10.15
CA THR A 161 3.05 -1.42 11.37
C THR A 161 4.42 -2.11 11.26
N ASP A 162 5.19 -1.87 10.19
CA ASP A 162 6.52 -2.48 10.01
C ASP A 162 7.67 -1.58 10.48
N HIS A 163 7.37 -0.33 10.85
CA HIS A 163 8.28 0.71 11.31
C HIS A 163 9.34 1.11 10.26
N ILE A 164 9.03 0.94 8.97
CA ILE A 164 9.88 1.34 7.85
C ILE A 164 9.22 2.50 7.11
N THR A 165 9.74 3.71 7.27
CA THR A 165 9.09 4.92 6.76
C THR A 165 10.03 5.91 6.10
N ASN A 166 9.51 6.74 5.20
CA ASN A 166 10.18 7.93 4.68
C ASN A 166 9.79 9.22 5.42
N VAL A 167 8.93 9.14 6.44
CA VAL A 167 8.56 10.26 7.29
C VAL A 167 9.71 10.56 8.26
N THR A 168 10.43 11.66 8.02
CA THR A 168 11.62 12.03 8.81
C THR A 168 11.32 12.69 10.15
N GLN A 169 10.07 13.13 10.38
CA GLN A 169 9.56 13.64 11.65
C GLN A 169 8.37 12.80 12.14
N PRO A 170 8.59 11.51 12.46
CA PRO A 170 7.51 10.64 12.88
C PRO A 170 6.96 11.05 14.25
N SER A 171 5.70 10.70 14.47
CA SER A 171 4.99 10.90 15.74
C SER A 171 4.80 9.58 16.47
N PHE A 172 4.96 9.62 17.79
CA PHE A 172 4.83 8.47 18.68
C PHE A 172 3.76 8.72 19.72
N SER A 173 3.07 7.67 20.14
CA SER A 173 2.09 7.70 21.21
C SER A 173 2.48 6.78 22.35
N GLY A 174 1.89 7.02 23.51
CA GLY A 174 2.04 6.13 24.66
C GLY A 174 1.27 6.64 25.86
N THR A 175 1.51 5.97 26.99
CA THR A 175 0.92 6.32 28.28
C THR A 175 2.01 6.60 29.31
N ALA A 176 1.74 7.54 30.21
CA ALA A 176 2.65 7.94 31.27
C ALA A 176 1.86 8.60 32.41
N GLU A 177 2.57 9.07 33.43
CA GLU A 177 1.97 9.87 34.49
C GLU A 177 1.28 11.13 33.93
N ALA A 178 0.04 11.35 34.33
CA ALA A 178 -0.76 12.47 33.84
C ALA A 178 -0.17 13.81 34.31
N SER A 179 -0.21 14.82 33.45
CA SER A 179 0.37 16.14 33.74
C SER A 179 1.88 16.12 33.98
N ALA A 180 2.59 15.15 33.39
CA ALA A 180 4.04 15.13 33.30
C ALA A 180 4.50 15.53 31.89
N GLN A 181 5.80 15.76 31.71
CA GLN A 181 6.45 15.95 30.42
C GLN A 181 7.00 14.61 29.90
N VAL A 182 6.76 14.32 28.62
CA VAL A 182 7.41 13.22 27.91
C VAL A 182 8.60 13.76 27.12
N LEU A 183 9.76 13.13 27.28
CA LEU A 183 10.97 13.37 26.50
C LEU A 183 11.22 12.16 25.58
N LEU A 184 11.16 12.37 24.27
CA LEU A 184 11.43 11.34 23.27
C LEU A 184 12.90 11.37 22.87
N PHE A 185 13.54 10.20 22.86
CA PHE A 185 14.94 10.04 22.50
C PHE A 185 15.10 9.12 21.27
N ALA A 186 16.05 9.48 20.40
CA ALA A 186 16.50 8.67 19.28
C ALA A 186 17.99 8.34 19.46
N ASN A 187 18.32 7.05 19.64
CA ASN A 187 19.68 6.59 19.96
C ASN A 187 20.30 7.34 21.16
N GLY A 188 19.47 7.68 22.17
CA GLY A 188 19.89 8.40 23.38
C GLY A 188 19.97 9.93 23.27
N ASN A 189 19.74 10.51 22.08
CA ASN A 189 19.67 11.96 21.90
C ASN A 189 18.22 12.46 21.97
N LEU A 190 17.97 13.59 22.62
CA LEU A 190 16.64 14.19 22.69
C LEU A 190 16.16 14.55 21.27
N ALA A 191 15.06 13.93 20.86
CA ALA A 191 14.48 14.03 19.52
C ALA A 191 13.14 14.78 19.51
N GLY A 192 12.45 14.85 20.64
CA GLY A 192 11.18 15.57 20.80
C GLY A 192 10.77 15.63 22.26
N ASN A 193 9.81 16.48 22.57
CA ASN A 193 9.15 16.52 23.88
C ASN A 193 7.72 17.02 23.72
N ASP A 194 6.84 16.60 24.62
CA ASP A 194 5.46 17.07 24.71
C ASP A 194 4.93 16.85 26.13
N LEU A 195 3.67 17.17 26.38
CA LEU A 195 2.97 16.88 27.62
C LEU A 195 2.16 15.59 27.57
N VAL A 196 2.10 14.95 28.73
CA VAL A 196 1.14 13.88 29.01
C VAL A 196 -0.17 14.52 29.48
N ASN A 197 -1.27 14.21 28.81
CA ASN A 197 -2.57 14.79 29.13
C ASN A 197 -3.11 14.29 30.48
N ALA A 198 -4.21 14.90 30.94
CA ALA A 198 -4.84 14.57 32.22
C ALA A 198 -5.36 13.11 32.30
N GLN A 199 -5.47 12.41 31.17
CA GLN A 199 -5.85 10.99 31.09
C GLN A 199 -4.63 10.05 31.04
N GLY A 200 -3.40 10.58 31.15
CA GLY A 200 -2.18 9.79 31.12
C GLY A 200 -1.74 9.36 29.72
N ASN A 201 -2.21 10.01 28.66
CA ASN A 201 -1.81 9.72 27.27
C ASN A 201 -0.97 10.86 26.70
N TYR A 202 -0.03 10.54 25.81
CA TYR A 202 0.74 11.53 25.07
C TYR A 202 0.82 11.18 23.59
N VAL A 203 1.04 12.21 22.78
CA VAL A 203 1.58 12.11 21.42
C VAL A 203 2.77 13.04 21.36
N VAL A 204 3.92 12.56 20.91
CA VAL A 204 5.15 13.33 20.80
C VAL A 204 5.72 13.19 19.39
N THR A 205 6.03 14.32 18.76
CA THR A 205 6.57 14.37 17.40
C THR A 205 8.07 14.63 17.46
N VAL A 206 8.84 13.98 16.59
CA VAL A 206 10.25 14.31 16.41
C VAL A 206 10.38 15.74 15.86
N SER A 207 11.08 16.61 16.57
CA SER A 207 11.15 18.04 16.25
C SER A 207 12.13 18.37 15.12
N THR A 208 13.20 17.59 14.97
CA THR A 208 14.23 17.78 13.94
C THR A 208 14.27 16.56 13.03
N PRO A 209 14.19 16.71 11.70
CA PRO A 209 14.16 15.57 10.78
C PRO A 209 15.31 14.58 11.04
N LEU A 210 14.96 13.32 11.20
CA LEU A 210 15.93 12.23 11.27
C LEU A 210 16.49 11.95 9.88
N ALA A 211 17.78 11.68 9.81
CA ALA A 211 18.42 11.20 8.60
C ALA A 211 18.01 9.75 8.30
N ALA A 212 18.30 9.26 7.10
CA ALA A 212 18.13 7.84 6.80
C ALA A 212 18.99 6.98 7.76
N GLY A 213 18.39 5.95 8.35
CA GLY A 213 19.05 5.14 9.37
C GLY A 213 18.09 4.31 10.20
N VAL A 214 18.66 3.55 11.15
CA VAL A 214 17.91 2.74 12.12
C VAL A 214 18.05 3.36 13.51
N TYR A 215 16.93 3.54 14.21
CA TYR A 215 16.86 4.26 15.47
C TYR A 215 16.23 3.42 16.58
N ASP A 216 16.88 3.43 17.74
CA ASP A 216 16.28 3.02 19.01
C ASP A 216 15.50 4.20 19.58
N MET A 217 14.17 4.07 19.57
CA MET A 217 13.25 5.07 20.11
C MET A 217 12.90 4.72 21.56
N THR A 218 13.13 5.65 22.47
CA THR A 218 12.83 5.51 23.91
C THR A 218 12.20 6.79 24.44
N VAL A 219 11.55 6.71 25.59
CA VAL A 219 11.01 7.88 26.29
C VAL A 219 11.48 7.94 27.75
N GLN A 220 11.55 9.15 28.29
CA GLN A 220 11.69 9.44 29.72
C GLN A 220 10.58 10.39 30.14
N ILE A 221 10.04 10.21 31.34
CA ILE A 221 9.00 11.07 31.88
C ILE A 221 9.60 11.95 32.97
N VAL A 222 9.25 13.23 32.96
CA VAL A 222 9.65 14.19 33.99
C VAL A 222 8.39 14.84 34.55
N ASP A 223 8.14 14.72 35.85
CA ASP A 223 7.00 15.41 36.49
C ASP A 223 7.25 16.92 36.63
N PHE A 224 6.26 17.65 37.14
CA PHE A 224 6.38 19.09 37.34
C PHE A 224 7.36 19.49 38.46
N ALA A 225 7.65 18.62 39.43
CA ALA A 225 8.66 18.87 40.45
C ALA A 225 10.10 18.68 39.92
N GLY A 226 10.24 18.10 38.72
CA GLY A 226 11.51 17.84 38.06
C GLY A 226 12.09 16.45 38.35
N ASN A 227 11.32 15.51 38.91
CA ASN A 227 11.76 14.13 39.05
C ASN A 227 11.67 13.39 37.72
N ALA A 228 12.74 12.68 37.36
CA ALA A 228 12.80 11.93 36.11
C ALA A 228 12.64 10.43 36.35
N SER A 229 11.79 9.78 35.56
CA SER A 229 11.67 8.32 35.53
C SER A 229 12.95 7.66 35.03
N ALA A 230 13.05 6.33 35.19
CA ALA A 230 13.97 5.55 34.35
C ALA A 230 13.54 5.61 32.87
N MET A 231 14.49 5.39 31.96
CA MET A 231 14.21 5.28 30.52
C MET A 231 13.30 4.07 30.24
N SER A 232 12.37 4.21 29.28
CA SER A 232 11.60 3.10 28.77
C SER A 232 12.49 2.04 28.10
N THR A 233 11.95 0.84 27.87
CA THR A 233 12.54 -0.07 26.86
C THR A 233 12.46 0.58 25.48
N ALA A 234 13.37 0.20 24.57
CA ALA A 234 13.31 0.64 23.19
C ALA A 234 12.08 0.06 22.47
N MET A 235 11.49 0.86 21.57
CA MET A 235 10.45 0.40 20.66
C MET A 235 10.96 -0.79 19.82
N ALA A 236 10.12 -1.79 19.62
CA ALA A 236 10.40 -2.96 18.79
C ALA A 236 9.24 -3.21 17.80
N PRO A 237 9.52 -3.44 16.50
CA PRO A 237 10.81 -3.31 15.81
C PRO A 237 11.45 -1.92 15.89
N ARG A 238 12.76 -1.81 15.64
CA ARG A 238 13.45 -0.51 15.59
C ARG A 238 12.91 0.32 14.43
N LEU A 239 12.80 1.65 14.62
CA LEU A 239 12.41 2.57 13.55
C LEU A 239 13.46 2.57 12.45
N GLN A 240 13.03 2.44 11.20
CA GLN A 240 13.89 2.60 10.03
C GLN A 240 13.41 3.78 9.19
N ILE A 241 14.22 4.85 9.16
CA ILE A 241 14.01 5.97 8.26
C ILE A 241 14.71 5.65 6.93
N ARG A 242 13.94 5.57 5.84
CA ARG A 242 14.43 5.33 4.48
C ARG A 242 13.88 6.43 3.57
N THR A 243 14.75 7.32 3.12
CA THR A 243 14.38 8.47 2.27
C THR A 243 14.96 8.40 0.86
N ASN A 244 15.73 7.35 0.56
CA ASN A 244 16.32 7.17 -0.76
C ASN A 244 15.26 6.54 -1.68
N PRO A 245 14.83 7.22 -2.75
CA PRO A 245 13.92 6.61 -3.70
C PRO A 245 14.59 5.44 -4.45
N PRO A 246 13.79 4.52 -5.00
CA PRO A 246 14.31 3.53 -5.94
C PRO A 246 14.94 4.21 -7.17
N SER A 247 15.73 3.46 -7.93
CA SER A 247 16.20 3.93 -9.23
C SER A 247 15.01 4.21 -10.16
N THR A 248 15.17 5.22 -11.05
CA THR A 248 14.12 5.53 -12.03
C THR A 248 13.85 4.28 -12.88
N PRO A 249 12.58 3.81 -12.94
CA PRO A 249 12.27 2.64 -13.74
C PRO A 249 12.47 2.92 -15.23
N SER A 250 12.35 1.89 -16.06
CA SER A 250 12.29 2.05 -17.52
C SER A 250 11.08 1.33 -18.10
N LEU A 251 10.67 1.76 -19.29
CA LEU A 251 9.66 1.09 -20.09
C LEU A 251 9.98 1.31 -21.56
N LYS A 252 9.83 0.26 -22.38
CA LYS A 252 9.91 0.32 -23.84
C LYS A 252 8.94 -0.69 -24.44
N LEU A 253 8.44 -0.38 -25.64
CA LEU A 253 7.75 -1.37 -26.46
C LEU A 253 8.75 -2.46 -26.87
N ASP A 254 8.38 -3.73 -26.72
CA ASP A 254 9.19 -4.85 -27.20
C ASP A 254 9.32 -4.73 -28.74
N PRO A 255 10.54 -4.76 -29.30
CA PRO A 255 10.75 -4.64 -30.75
C PRO A 255 10.04 -5.70 -31.59
N GLY A 256 9.76 -6.87 -31.02
CA GLY A 256 8.94 -7.93 -31.59
C GLY A 256 7.46 -7.57 -31.70
N TYR A 257 6.96 -6.54 -31.01
CA TYR A 257 5.58 -6.05 -31.14
C TYR A 257 5.50 -4.67 -31.81
N ALA A 258 6.65 -4.11 -32.19
CA ALA A 258 6.72 -2.87 -32.96
C ALA A 258 6.40 -3.10 -34.44
N THR A 259 5.80 -2.08 -35.06
CA THR A 259 5.63 -2.01 -36.50
C THR A 259 7.01 -1.94 -37.15
N PRO A 260 7.27 -2.69 -38.24
CA PRO A 260 8.59 -2.71 -38.88
C PRO A 260 9.13 -1.31 -39.19
N GLY A 261 10.31 -0.99 -38.65
CA GLY A 261 10.97 0.32 -38.83
C GLY A 261 10.40 1.45 -37.98
N GLN A 262 9.42 1.20 -37.11
CA GLN A 262 8.76 2.19 -36.26
C GLN A 262 8.73 1.72 -34.79
N PRO A 263 9.79 1.98 -33.99
CA PRO A 263 9.99 1.37 -32.67
C PRO A 263 8.92 1.73 -31.62
N ASN A 264 8.19 2.83 -31.80
CA ASN A 264 7.14 3.29 -30.88
C ASN A 264 5.72 3.20 -31.49
N VAL A 265 5.57 2.53 -32.63
CA VAL A 265 4.26 2.30 -33.26
C VAL A 265 3.97 0.82 -33.19
N THR A 266 2.81 0.42 -32.68
CA THR A 266 2.38 -0.98 -32.66
C THR A 266 1.06 -1.15 -33.39
N ALA A 267 0.96 -2.25 -34.13
CA ALA A 267 -0.28 -2.71 -34.73
C ALA A 267 -0.80 -4.00 -34.06
N SER A 268 -0.16 -4.39 -32.96
CA SER A 268 -0.45 -5.56 -32.15
C SER A 268 -1.14 -5.12 -30.86
N VAL A 269 -2.32 -5.68 -30.61
CA VAL A 269 -3.09 -5.39 -29.41
C VAL A 269 -3.65 -6.72 -28.88
N PRO A 270 -3.27 -7.16 -27.67
CA PRO A 270 -2.33 -6.50 -26.75
C PRO A 270 -0.87 -6.59 -27.24
N SER A 271 0.00 -5.70 -26.74
CA SER A 271 1.44 -5.66 -27.08
C SER A 271 2.32 -5.79 -25.84
N GLN A 272 3.52 -6.34 -26.03
CA GLN A 272 4.48 -6.55 -24.96
C GLN A 272 5.37 -5.33 -24.74
N TYR A 273 5.60 -4.99 -23.48
CA TYR A 273 6.50 -3.94 -23.03
C TYR A 273 7.49 -4.50 -22.03
N ASP A 274 8.75 -4.14 -22.19
CA ASP A 274 9.81 -4.51 -21.27
C ASP A 274 10.24 -3.28 -20.48
N GLY A 275 10.62 -3.50 -19.24
CA GLY A 275 11.09 -2.44 -18.36
C GLY A 275 12.03 -2.96 -17.31
N THR A 276 12.56 -2.01 -16.54
CA THR A 276 13.47 -2.27 -15.42
C THR A 276 13.01 -1.50 -14.19
N THR A 277 13.26 -2.05 -13.01
CA THR A 277 13.06 -1.35 -11.73
C THR A 277 13.91 -2.00 -10.65
N ASP A 278 14.00 -1.38 -9.47
CA ASP A 278 14.66 -2.00 -8.33
C ASP A 278 13.82 -3.18 -7.80
N PRO A 279 14.47 -4.29 -7.37
CA PRO A 279 13.77 -5.41 -6.77
C PRO A 279 12.88 -5.02 -5.57
N ASN A 280 11.79 -5.76 -5.37
CA ASN A 280 10.84 -5.56 -4.27
C ASN A 280 10.16 -4.17 -4.25
N THR A 281 10.03 -3.54 -5.41
CA THR A 281 9.24 -2.31 -5.57
C THR A 281 7.85 -2.61 -6.11
N GLN A 282 6.87 -1.78 -5.76
CA GLN A 282 5.56 -1.77 -6.39
C GLN A 282 5.64 -0.90 -7.64
N VAL A 283 5.41 -1.50 -8.81
CA VAL A 283 5.39 -0.83 -10.11
C VAL A 283 3.95 -0.54 -10.52
N THR A 284 3.70 0.67 -10.99
CA THR A 284 2.39 1.08 -11.54
C THR A 284 2.61 1.75 -12.89
N ILE A 285 1.87 1.31 -13.91
CA ILE A 285 1.91 1.86 -15.27
C ILE A 285 0.63 2.65 -15.51
N PHE A 286 0.79 3.86 -16.01
CA PHE A 286 -0.31 4.76 -16.37
C PHE A 286 -0.30 5.03 -17.87
N ASP A 287 -1.49 5.15 -18.45
CA ASP A 287 -1.73 5.68 -19.79
C ASP A 287 -2.53 6.96 -19.68
N ASN A 288 -1.96 8.08 -20.17
CA ASN A 288 -2.58 9.40 -20.08
C ASN A 288 -3.02 9.77 -18.64
N GLY A 289 -2.26 9.33 -17.64
CA GLY A 289 -2.53 9.54 -16.22
C GLY A 289 -3.51 8.55 -15.58
N VAL A 290 -4.11 7.64 -16.35
CA VAL A 290 -4.99 6.58 -15.82
C VAL A 290 -4.18 5.31 -15.57
N GLN A 291 -4.29 4.73 -14.38
CA GLN A 291 -3.62 3.46 -14.06
C GLN A 291 -4.18 2.34 -14.94
N ILE A 292 -3.31 1.68 -15.70
CA ILE A 292 -3.66 0.54 -16.57
C ILE A 292 -3.06 -0.77 -16.08
N ASP A 293 -2.07 -0.70 -15.20
CA ASP A 293 -1.38 -1.88 -14.68
C ASP A 293 -0.70 -1.60 -13.33
N SER A 294 -0.61 -2.62 -12.47
CA SER A 294 0.08 -2.53 -11.19
C SER A 294 0.53 -3.91 -10.69
N PHE A 295 1.78 -4.03 -10.24
CA PHE A 295 2.38 -5.29 -9.79
C PHE A 295 3.57 -5.06 -8.86
N ALA A 296 3.79 -6.00 -7.94
CA ALA A 296 5.02 -6.04 -7.16
C ALA A 296 6.12 -6.73 -7.98
N GLU A 297 7.24 -6.05 -8.18
CA GLU A 297 8.43 -6.65 -8.76
C GLU A 297 9.08 -7.59 -7.75
N GLY A 298 9.51 -8.76 -8.22
CA GLY A 298 10.16 -9.77 -7.37
C GLY A 298 11.62 -9.41 -7.08
N ASN A 299 12.47 -10.45 -7.07
CA ASN A 299 13.91 -10.29 -6.86
C ASN A 299 14.68 -9.94 -8.14
N THR A 300 13.99 -9.81 -9.27
CA THR A 300 14.56 -9.42 -10.57
C THR A 300 14.53 -7.91 -10.73
N ALA A 301 15.37 -7.40 -11.64
CA ALA A 301 15.42 -5.98 -11.99
C ALA A 301 14.77 -5.68 -13.35
N ASN A 302 14.20 -6.69 -14.01
CA ASN A 302 13.58 -6.59 -15.33
C ASN A 302 12.17 -7.17 -15.25
N PHE A 303 11.23 -6.53 -15.93
CA PHE A 303 9.86 -7.02 -16.06
C PHE A 303 9.40 -6.96 -17.51
N THR A 304 8.39 -7.78 -17.81
CA THR A 304 7.70 -7.81 -19.09
C THR A 304 6.19 -7.79 -18.85
N ARG A 305 5.49 -6.84 -19.44
CA ARG A 305 4.03 -6.68 -19.30
C ARG A 305 3.34 -6.67 -20.66
N LEU A 306 2.14 -7.25 -20.72
CA LEU A 306 1.28 -7.22 -21.89
C LEU A 306 0.22 -6.14 -21.68
N LEU A 307 0.23 -5.07 -22.50
CA LEU A 307 -0.69 -3.95 -22.36
C LEU A 307 -1.71 -3.95 -23.51
N ASN A 308 -2.98 -3.74 -23.16
CA ASN A 308 -4.10 -3.75 -24.09
C ASN A 308 -4.58 -2.31 -24.37
N LEU A 309 -3.77 -1.55 -25.09
CA LEU A 309 -4.05 -0.16 -25.42
C LEU A 309 -5.03 -0.06 -26.59
N THR A 310 -5.91 0.95 -26.56
CA THR A 310 -6.84 1.25 -27.66
C THR A 310 -6.10 1.81 -28.87
N ASP A 311 -6.77 1.95 -30.02
CA ASP A 311 -6.17 2.62 -31.17
C ASP A 311 -6.01 4.12 -30.89
N GLY A 312 -4.85 4.70 -31.26
CA GLY A 312 -4.54 6.11 -31.03
C GLY A 312 -3.16 6.34 -30.41
N GLN A 313 -2.91 7.58 -30.00
CA GLN A 313 -1.68 7.97 -29.30
C GLN A 313 -1.86 7.81 -27.79
N HIS A 314 -0.85 7.24 -27.15
CA HIS A 314 -0.77 6.95 -25.73
C HIS A 314 0.48 7.56 -25.14
N LEU A 315 0.38 8.00 -23.89
CA LEU A 315 1.49 8.57 -23.14
C LEU A 315 1.69 7.76 -21.87
N LEU A 316 2.66 6.85 -21.92
CA LEU A 316 2.89 5.90 -20.84
C LEU A 316 3.89 6.45 -19.81
N THR A 317 3.53 6.35 -18.53
CA THR A 317 4.45 6.64 -17.42
C THR A 317 4.50 5.47 -16.46
N VAL A 318 5.65 5.24 -15.84
CA VAL A 318 5.84 4.14 -14.87
C VAL A 318 6.35 4.69 -13.56
N THR A 319 5.68 4.35 -12.46
CA THR A 319 6.11 4.71 -11.11
C THR A 319 6.52 3.47 -10.34
N ALA A 320 7.73 3.47 -9.78
CA ALA A 320 8.21 2.47 -8.85
C ALA A 320 8.15 3.05 -7.43
N THR A 321 7.60 2.27 -6.49
CA THR A 321 7.47 2.65 -5.08
C THR A 321 8.21 1.62 -4.22
N ASP A 322 9.06 2.03 -3.29
CA ASP A 322 9.73 1.12 -2.36
C ASP A 322 8.87 0.81 -1.11
N VAL A 323 9.38 -0.05 -0.24
CA VAL A 323 8.69 -0.47 1.00
C VAL A 323 8.39 0.68 1.96
N ALA A 324 9.20 1.75 1.96
CA ALA A 324 9.02 2.93 2.81
C ALA A 324 8.08 3.97 2.18
N GLY A 325 7.63 3.74 0.94
CA GLY A 325 6.78 4.66 0.19
C GLY A 325 7.54 5.72 -0.61
N ASN A 326 8.86 5.59 -0.79
CA ASN A 326 9.59 6.47 -1.71
C ASN A 326 9.29 6.08 -3.15
N THR A 327 9.15 7.08 -4.03
CA THR A 327 8.78 6.87 -5.43
C THR A 327 9.82 7.40 -6.41
N ALA A 328 10.02 6.70 -7.51
CA ALA A 328 10.68 7.21 -8.72
C ALA A 328 9.80 6.97 -9.95
N THR A 329 9.78 7.92 -10.88
CA THR A 329 8.89 7.87 -12.04
C THR A 329 9.67 8.00 -13.36
N PHE A 330 9.43 7.07 -14.27
CA PHE A 330 9.81 7.14 -15.67
C PHE A 330 8.77 7.93 -16.45
N ALA A 331 9.16 9.13 -16.88
CA ALA A 331 8.35 9.99 -17.73
C ALA A 331 9.27 10.83 -18.64
N PRO A 332 9.80 10.26 -19.74
CA PRO A 332 10.74 10.96 -20.61
C PRO A 332 10.07 12.20 -21.26
N PRO A 333 10.79 13.32 -21.46
CA PRO A 333 10.23 14.53 -22.05
C PRO A 333 10.01 14.36 -23.57
N ASN A 334 8.88 14.87 -24.07
CA ASN A 334 8.56 14.92 -25.49
C ASN A 334 8.70 16.35 -26.06
N PRO A 335 8.91 16.51 -27.39
CA PRO A 335 9.07 17.83 -28.02
C PRO A 335 7.89 18.78 -27.85
N ASP A 336 6.69 18.25 -27.60
CA ASP A 336 5.46 19.00 -27.35
C ASP A 336 5.28 19.45 -25.90
N GLY A 337 6.25 19.15 -25.03
CA GLY A 337 6.24 19.50 -23.61
C GLY A 337 5.52 18.50 -22.70
N ARG A 338 4.98 17.39 -23.22
CA ARG A 338 4.40 16.32 -22.41
C ARG A 338 5.47 15.36 -21.90
N PHE A 339 5.23 14.69 -20.78
CA PHE A 339 6.14 13.72 -20.17
C PHE A 339 5.56 12.31 -20.20
N GLY A 340 6.31 11.34 -20.75
CA GLY A 340 5.92 9.95 -20.88
C GLY A 340 6.46 9.32 -22.16
N LEU A 341 6.49 7.99 -22.21
CA LEU A 341 6.80 7.24 -23.43
C LEU A 341 5.61 7.35 -24.38
N GLU A 342 5.80 8.08 -25.48
CA GLU A 342 4.78 8.17 -26.53
C GLU A 342 4.73 6.86 -27.33
N ILE A 343 3.56 6.23 -27.34
CA ILE A 343 3.25 5.05 -28.14
C ILE A 343 2.09 5.37 -29.06
N THR A 344 2.17 4.97 -30.32
CA THR A 344 1.02 5.00 -31.24
C THR A 344 0.55 3.59 -31.51
N VAL A 345 -0.69 3.29 -31.13
CA VAL A 345 -1.38 2.08 -31.57
C VAL A 345 -2.07 2.40 -32.89
N ASN A 346 -1.58 1.82 -33.97
CA ASN A 346 -2.14 1.98 -35.30
C ASN A 346 -2.21 0.61 -35.98
N ARG A 347 -3.37 -0.05 -35.90
CA ARG A 347 -3.61 -1.35 -36.54
C ARG A 347 -3.52 -1.31 -38.06
N ASP A 348 -3.56 -0.11 -38.65
CA ASP A 348 -3.44 0.10 -40.08
C ASP A 348 -2.02 0.35 -40.58
N ALA A 349 -1.04 0.55 -39.70
CA ALA A 349 0.35 0.85 -40.06
C ALA A 349 1.09 -0.33 -40.72
N LEU A 350 0.53 -1.54 -40.69
CA LEU A 350 1.11 -2.73 -41.32
C LEU A 350 0.90 -2.75 -42.83
N SER A 351 1.83 -3.38 -43.56
CA SER A 351 1.59 -3.72 -44.96
C SER A 351 0.48 -4.77 -45.09
N PRO A 352 -0.19 -4.89 -46.26
CA PRO A 352 -1.22 -5.90 -46.51
C PRO A 352 -0.82 -7.32 -46.08
N SER A 353 0.42 -7.72 -46.35
CA SER A 353 0.94 -9.05 -45.99
C SER A 353 0.97 -9.28 -44.48
N TYR A 354 1.42 -8.30 -43.70
CA TYR A 354 1.46 -8.41 -42.24
C TYR A 354 0.06 -8.33 -41.62
N LYS A 355 -0.84 -7.48 -42.14
CA LYS A 355 -2.24 -7.45 -41.71
C LYS A 355 -2.89 -8.83 -41.85
N PHE A 356 -2.72 -9.48 -43.00
CA PHE A 356 -3.28 -10.81 -43.26
C PHE A 356 -2.83 -11.86 -42.24
N VAL A 357 -1.51 -11.96 -41.98
CA VAL A 357 -0.97 -12.93 -41.02
C VAL A 357 -1.44 -12.61 -39.60
N ARG A 358 -1.41 -11.33 -39.19
CA ARG A 358 -1.86 -10.90 -37.86
C ARG A 358 -3.32 -11.27 -37.60
N GLU A 359 -4.22 -11.06 -38.55
CA GLU A 359 -5.64 -11.39 -38.35
C GLU A 359 -5.85 -12.90 -38.18
N ILE A 360 -5.12 -13.76 -38.92
CA ILE A 360 -5.19 -15.21 -38.70
C ILE A 360 -4.64 -15.58 -37.32
N TYR A 361 -3.57 -14.93 -36.86
CA TYR A 361 -3.05 -15.09 -35.49
C TYR A 361 -4.11 -14.72 -34.44
N ASN A 362 -4.77 -13.56 -34.59
CA ASN A 362 -5.83 -13.14 -33.68
C ASN A 362 -6.99 -14.13 -33.67
N ASP A 363 -7.46 -14.56 -34.84
CA ASP A 363 -8.61 -15.43 -34.96
C ASP A 363 -8.30 -16.86 -34.50
N ALA A 364 -7.10 -17.39 -34.76
CA ALA A 364 -6.76 -18.80 -34.50
C ALA A 364 -6.03 -19.04 -33.18
N LEU A 365 -5.23 -18.09 -32.70
CA LEU A 365 -4.39 -18.21 -31.50
C LEU A 365 -4.83 -17.25 -30.38
N GLY A 366 -5.73 -16.30 -30.65
CA GLY A 366 -6.18 -15.32 -29.65
C GLY A 366 -5.14 -14.26 -29.27
N ARG A 367 -4.07 -14.11 -30.06
CA ARG A 367 -3.02 -13.11 -29.86
C ARG A 367 -2.51 -12.58 -31.21
N PRO A 368 -1.91 -11.37 -31.27
CA PRO A 368 -1.51 -10.78 -32.54
C PRO A 368 -0.30 -11.41 -33.21
N GLY A 369 0.53 -12.14 -32.46
CA GLY A 369 1.84 -12.60 -32.95
C GLY A 369 2.92 -11.51 -32.85
N SER A 370 4.17 -11.93 -32.81
CA SER A 370 5.35 -11.06 -32.91
C SER A 370 5.80 -10.89 -34.36
N LEU A 371 6.58 -9.85 -34.63
CA LEU A 371 7.20 -9.56 -35.92
C LEU A 371 8.07 -10.72 -36.41
N ALA A 372 8.82 -11.37 -35.51
CA ALA A 372 9.64 -12.54 -35.86
C ALA A 372 8.76 -13.70 -36.36
N GLU A 373 7.63 -13.94 -35.71
CA GLU A 373 6.68 -14.96 -36.13
C GLU A 373 6.03 -14.61 -37.47
N TRP A 374 5.60 -13.36 -37.66
CA TRP A 374 5.04 -12.93 -38.94
C TRP A 374 6.04 -13.07 -40.09
N ASN A 375 7.32 -12.78 -39.85
CA ASN A 375 8.39 -12.91 -40.84
C ASN A 375 8.59 -14.36 -41.32
N ASN A 376 8.19 -15.37 -40.53
CA ASN A 376 8.20 -16.76 -40.97
C ASN A 376 7.09 -17.09 -41.99
N TRP A 377 5.97 -16.36 -41.93
CA TRP A 377 4.80 -16.61 -42.77
C TRP A 377 4.73 -15.73 -44.01
N VAL A 378 5.09 -14.45 -43.89
CA VAL A 378 4.95 -13.44 -44.95
C VAL A 378 5.59 -13.86 -46.29
N PRO A 379 6.79 -14.49 -46.34
CA PRO A 379 7.38 -14.95 -47.59
C PRO A 379 6.53 -15.97 -48.34
N LEU A 380 5.70 -16.77 -47.65
CA LEU A 380 4.83 -17.76 -48.28
C LEU A 380 3.74 -17.13 -49.15
N LEU A 381 3.36 -15.87 -48.91
CA LEU A 381 2.35 -15.17 -49.73
C LEU A 381 2.78 -15.02 -51.20
N GLN A 382 4.08 -15.08 -51.48
CA GLN A 382 4.61 -15.03 -52.86
C GLN A 382 4.50 -16.37 -53.59
N GLN A 383 4.18 -17.46 -52.88
CA GLN A 383 4.05 -18.80 -53.47
C GLN A 383 2.64 -19.03 -54.02
N PRO A 384 2.49 -19.93 -55.01
CA PRO A 384 1.17 -20.43 -55.39
C PRO A 384 0.42 -20.96 -54.15
N ASN A 385 -0.83 -20.56 -53.97
CA ASN A 385 -1.66 -20.89 -52.81
C ASN A 385 -1.10 -20.42 -51.45
N GLY A 386 -0.23 -19.39 -51.43
CA GLY A 386 0.40 -18.87 -50.21
C GLY A 386 -0.57 -18.54 -49.07
N ARG A 387 -1.72 -17.92 -49.38
CA ARG A 387 -2.78 -17.64 -48.39
C ARG A 387 -3.30 -18.91 -47.70
N PHE A 388 -3.50 -19.98 -48.47
CA PHE A 388 -3.92 -21.27 -47.94
C PHE A 388 -2.83 -21.90 -47.07
N LEU A 389 -1.57 -21.86 -47.50
CA LEU A 389 -0.45 -22.42 -46.72
C LEU A 389 -0.34 -21.76 -45.34
N ILE A 390 -0.52 -20.43 -45.28
CA ILE A 390 -0.50 -19.67 -44.03
C ILE A 390 -1.71 -20.00 -43.16
N ALA A 391 -2.93 -19.88 -43.69
CA ALA A 391 -4.15 -20.18 -42.94
C ALA A 391 -4.15 -21.62 -42.41
N ASN A 392 -3.81 -22.59 -43.26
CA ASN A 392 -3.73 -23.99 -42.86
C ASN A 392 -2.63 -24.25 -41.82
N GLY A 393 -1.45 -23.64 -41.99
CA GLY A 393 -0.33 -23.80 -41.08
C GLY A 393 -0.64 -23.25 -39.68
N ILE A 394 -1.22 -22.04 -39.61
CA ILE A 394 -1.54 -21.39 -38.33
C ILE A 394 -2.68 -22.11 -37.62
N ASN A 395 -3.81 -22.39 -38.29
CA ASN A 395 -4.97 -23.06 -37.65
C ASN A 395 -4.67 -24.49 -37.15
N ARG A 396 -3.65 -25.14 -37.72
CA ARG A 396 -3.24 -26.49 -37.35
C ARG A 396 -2.01 -26.51 -36.44
N ALA A 397 -1.48 -25.35 -36.04
CA ALA A 397 -0.38 -25.27 -35.10
C ALA A 397 -0.80 -25.78 -33.71
N PRO A 398 0.12 -26.37 -32.92
CA PRO A 398 -0.19 -26.83 -31.56
C PRO A 398 -0.86 -25.77 -30.69
N GLU A 399 -0.40 -24.53 -30.76
CA GLU A 399 -0.97 -23.40 -30.03
C GLU A 399 -2.41 -23.07 -30.46
N ALA A 400 -2.72 -23.10 -31.75
CA ALA A 400 -4.09 -22.87 -32.23
C ALA A 400 -5.05 -23.96 -31.75
N ARG A 401 -4.58 -25.22 -31.73
CA ARG A 401 -5.37 -26.35 -31.21
C ARG A 401 -5.59 -26.25 -29.71
N ASP A 402 -4.57 -25.83 -28.97
CA ASP A 402 -4.67 -25.54 -27.54
C ASP A 402 -5.68 -24.43 -27.25
N PHE A 403 -5.59 -23.29 -27.96
CA PHE A 403 -6.51 -22.18 -27.83
C PHE A 403 -7.96 -22.58 -28.14
N LEU A 404 -8.18 -23.34 -29.22
CA LEU A 404 -9.49 -23.86 -29.60
C LEU A 404 -10.09 -24.75 -28.50
N VAL A 405 -9.34 -25.73 -27.99
CA VAL A 405 -9.82 -26.65 -26.96
C VAL A 405 -10.10 -25.90 -25.65
N LYS A 406 -9.25 -24.95 -25.26
CA LYS A 406 -9.50 -24.08 -24.09
C LYS A 406 -10.80 -23.27 -24.26
N GLY A 407 -11.07 -22.79 -25.48
CA GLY A 407 -12.35 -22.17 -25.83
C GLY A 407 -13.54 -23.12 -25.63
N TRP A 408 -13.40 -24.40 -25.97
CA TRP A 408 -14.44 -25.41 -25.74
C TRP A 408 -14.70 -25.71 -24.26
N TYR A 409 -13.66 -25.73 -23.41
CA TYR A 409 -13.85 -25.84 -21.96
C TYR A 409 -14.72 -24.70 -21.42
N LEU A 410 -14.42 -23.46 -21.81
CA LEU A 410 -15.21 -22.29 -21.39
C LEU A 410 -16.64 -22.36 -21.92
N THR A 411 -16.80 -22.69 -23.20
CA THR A 411 -18.10 -22.65 -23.88
C THR A 411 -19.03 -23.78 -23.42
N TYR A 412 -18.52 -25.01 -23.29
CA TYR A 412 -19.34 -26.20 -23.09
C TYR A 412 -19.30 -26.73 -21.65
N LEU A 413 -18.24 -26.49 -20.90
CA LEU A 413 -18.11 -26.91 -19.49
C LEU A 413 -18.24 -25.74 -18.49
N GLY A 414 -18.29 -24.49 -18.98
CA GLY A 414 -18.48 -23.32 -18.15
C GLY A 414 -17.30 -22.97 -17.25
N ARG A 415 -16.11 -23.54 -17.52
CA ARG A 415 -14.89 -23.31 -16.74
C ARG A 415 -13.64 -23.33 -17.63
N PRO A 416 -12.52 -22.73 -17.20
CA PRO A 416 -11.25 -22.94 -17.89
C PRO A 416 -10.75 -24.38 -17.73
N ALA A 417 -9.94 -24.83 -18.68
CA ALA A 417 -9.14 -26.06 -18.53
C ALA A 417 -8.15 -25.89 -17.36
N LEU A 418 -7.95 -26.95 -16.57
CA LEU A 418 -7.05 -26.94 -15.41
C LEU A 418 -6.01 -28.05 -15.59
N ASN A 419 -4.83 -27.87 -14.99
CA ASN A 419 -3.82 -28.94 -14.86
C ASN A 419 -3.50 -29.68 -16.18
N ASN A 420 -3.52 -28.97 -17.32
CA ASN A 420 -3.20 -29.53 -18.64
C ASN A 420 -4.18 -30.63 -19.12
N GLU A 421 -5.43 -30.62 -18.63
CA GLU A 421 -6.52 -31.53 -19.05
C GLU A 421 -6.83 -31.44 -20.56
N GLU A 422 -6.55 -30.31 -21.19
CA GLU A 422 -6.73 -30.07 -22.62
C GLU A 422 -5.76 -30.87 -23.50
N ALA A 423 -4.60 -31.26 -22.98
CA ALA A 423 -3.51 -31.82 -23.79
C ALA A 423 -3.88 -33.10 -24.54
N GLY A 424 -4.72 -33.96 -23.96
CA GLY A 424 -5.19 -35.17 -24.63
C GLY A 424 -6.04 -34.86 -25.88
N TRP A 425 -6.92 -33.88 -25.77
CA TRP A 425 -7.78 -33.41 -26.86
C TRP A 425 -6.97 -32.68 -27.94
N VAL A 426 -6.01 -31.84 -27.52
CA VAL A 426 -5.07 -31.17 -28.41
C VAL A 426 -4.26 -32.19 -29.22
N ASN A 427 -3.73 -33.21 -28.57
CA ASN A 427 -2.99 -34.29 -29.24
C ASN A 427 -3.87 -35.08 -30.21
N ALA A 428 -5.15 -35.27 -29.93
CA ALA A 428 -6.07 -35.91 -30.88
C ALA A 428 -6.21 -35.08 -32.16
N LEU A 429 -6.38 -33.75 -32.04
CA LEU A 429 -6.44 -32.83 -33.19
C LEU A 429 -5.12 -32.83 -33.99
N LEU A 430 -3.98 -32.85 -33.30
CA LEU A 430 -2.65 -32.90 -33.94
C LEU A 430 -2.40 -34.23 -34.68
N ASN A 431 -3.03 -35.33 -34.24
CA ASN A 431 -2.94 -36.64 -34.89
C ASN A 431 -4.05 -36.86 -35.95
N GLY A 432 -4.75 -35.81 -36.36
CA GLY A 432 -5.67 -35.84 -37.50
C GLY A 432 -7.14 -36.10 -37.15
N ALA A 433 -7.51 -36.15 -35.87
CA ALA A 433 -8.93 -36.13 -35.51
C ALA A 433 -9.58 -34.80 -35.93
N THR A 434 -10.84 -34.84 -36.34
CA THR A 434 -11.58 -33.63 -36.69
C THR A 434 -12.09 -32.92 -35.44
N GLU A 435 -12.42 -31.64 -35.57
CA GLU A 435 -12.98 -30.87 -34.45
C GLU A 435 -14.26 -31.51 -33.91
N GLU A 436 -15.12 -32.02 -34.79
CA GLU A 436 -16.37 -32.70 -34.43
C GLU A 436 -16.12 -33.98 -33.65
N GLN A 437 -15.09 -34.75 -34.00
CA GLN A 437 -14.72 -35.98 -33.28
C GLN A 437 -14.23 -35.67 -31.87
N VAL A 438 -13.35 -34.68 -31.74
CA VAL A 438 -12.76 -34.30 -30.45
C VAL A 438 -13.81 -33.65 -29.55
N LEU A 439 -14.59 -32.71 -30.07
CA LEU A 439 -15.65 -32.05 -29.33
C LEU A 439 -16.76 -33.05 -28.92
N ALA A 440 -17.15 -33.99 -29.79
CA ALA A 440 -18.07 -35.06 -29.39
C ALA A 440 -17.52 -35.90 -28.23
N GLY A 441 -16.21 -36.17 -28.23
CA GLY A 441 -15.51 -36.81 -27.12
C GLY A 441 -15.62 -36.01 -25.83
N MET A 442 -15.34 -34.71 -25.87
CA MET A 442 -15.48 -33.81 -24.72
C MET A 442 -16.91 -33.76 -24.19
N LEU A 443 -17.91 -33.63 -25.06
CA LEU A 443 -19.32 -33.60 -24.67
C LEU A 443 -19.82 -34.95 -24.11
N SER A 444 -19.06 -36.03 -24.30
CA SER A 444 -19.40 -37.36 -23.77
C SER A 444 -18.90 -37.62 -22.35
N VAL A 445 -18.02 -36.77 -21.82
CA VAL A 445 -17.42 -36.99 -20.49
C VAL A 445 -18.46 -36.82 -19.37
N PRO A 446 -18.29 -37.50 -18.22
CA PRO A 446 -19.22 -37.37 -17.08
C PRO A 446 -19.40 -35.94 -16.60
N GLU A 447 -18.37 -35.11 -16.73
CA GLU A 447 -18.40 -33.71 -16.36
C GLU A 447 -19.47 -32.93 -17.14
N TYR A 448 -19.47 -33.01 -18.47
CA TYR A 448 -20.48 -32.35 -19.30
C TYR A 448 -21.89 -32.83 -18.94
N PHE A 449 -22.06 -34.13 -18.74
CA PHE A 449 -23.35 -34.70 -18.34
C PHE A 449 -23.88 -34.12 -17.02
N ASN A 450 -22.99 -33.95 -16.03
CA ASN A 450 -23.32 -33.37 -14.75
C ASN A 450 -23.57 -31.85 -14.83
N HIS A 451 -22.86 -31.16 -15.72
CA HIS A 451 -23.05 -29.73 -15.99
C HIS A 451 -24.34 -29.44 -16.76
N ALA A 452 -24.83 -30.39 -17.57
CA ALA A 452 -25.94 -30.18 -18.50
C ALA A 452 -27.19 -29.49 -17.92
N PRO A 453 -27.71 -29.85 -16.72
CA PRO A 453 -28.87 -29.17 -16.15
C PRO A 453 -28.63 -27.71 -15.77
N ALA A 454 -27.39 -27.31 -15.51
CA ALA A 454 -27.02 -25.96 -15.12
C ALA A 454 -26.92 -24.99 -16.31
N ILE A 455 -26.92 -25.51 -17.55
CA ILE A 455 -26.84 -24.69 -18.77
C ILE A 455 -28.13 -23.84 -18.90
N PRO A 456 -28.01 -22.51 -19.04
CA PRO A 456 -29.16 -21.64 -19.25
C PRO A 456 -30.01 -22.09 -20.43
N GLY A 457 -31.32 -22.25 -20.20
CA GLY A 457 -32.27 -22.73 -21.22
C GLY A 457 -32.55 -24.23 -21.18
N VAL A 458 -31.81 -25.06 -20.43
CA VAL A 458 -32.10 -26.52 -20.36
C VAL A 458 -33.30 -26.86 -19.46
N GLY A 459 -33.62 -25.97 -18.51
CA GLY A 459 -34.76 -26.12 -17.60
C GLY A 459 -34.44 -26.75 -16.23
N GLY A 460 -33.15 -26.93 -15.90
CA GLY A 460 -32.70 -27.40 -14.59
C GLY A 460 -32.94 -28.88 -14.30
N GLY A 461 -32.85 -29.26 -13.02
CA GLY A 461 -33.10 -30.61 -12.52
C GLY A 461 -31.83 -31.46 -12.31
N ALA A 462 -32.02 -32.76 -12.07
CA ALA A 462 -30.92 -33.70 -11.91
C ALA A 462 -30.30 -34.10 -13.27
N PRO A 463 -28.98 -34.40 -13.33
CA PRO A 463 -28.34 -34.92 -14.53
C PRO A 463 -29.06 -36.16 -15.07
N SER A 464 -29.52 -36.09 -16.32
CA SER A 464 -30.24 -37.15 -17.02
C SER A 464 -29.92 -37.14 -18.51
N ASN A 465 -30.22 -38.24 -19.21
CA ASN A 465 -30.10 -38.27 -20.67
C ASN A 465 -30.98 -37.19 -21.34
N THR A 466 -32.12 -36.84 -20.73
CA THR A 466 -32.99 -35.77 -21.20
C THR A 466 -32.33 -34.40 -21.06
N THR A 467 -31.75 -34.07 -19.90
CA THR A 467 -31.05 -32.78 -19.72
C THR A 467 -29.80 -32.72 -20.60
N PHE A 468 -29.11 -33.83 -20.81
CA PHE A 468 -27.98 -33.93 -21.74
C PHE A 468 -28.39 -33.61 -23.19
N VAL A 469 -29.44 -34.22 -23.73
CA VAL A 469 -29.91 -33.95 -25.09
C VAL A 469 -30.40 -32.51 -25.23
N LYS A 470 -31.13 -31.99 -24.23
CA LYS A 470 -31.55 -30.58 -24.21
C LYS A 470 -30.36 -29.63 -24.22
N ALA A 471 -29.30 -29.93 -23.46
CA ALA A 471 -28.06 -29.17 -23.47
C ALA A 471 -27.40 -29.13 -24.85
N LEU A 472 -27.37 -30.26 -25.57
CA LEU A 472 -26.85 -30.30 -26.94
C LEU A 472 -27.66 -29.39 -27.89
N TYR A 473 -28.99 -29.39 -27.80
CA TYR A 473 -29.82 -28.47 -28.59
C TYR A 473 -29.47 -27.01 -28.30
N VAL A 474 -29.34 -26.65 -27.02
CA VAL A 474 -29.09 -25.27 -26.61
C VAL A 474 -27.68 -24.80 -27.00
N GLN A 475 -26.64 -25.57 -26.69
CA GLN A 475 -25.26 -25.14 -26.89
C GLN A 475 -24.73 -25.39 -28.30
N ILE A 476 -25.21 -26.43 -29.01
CA ILE A 476 -24.72 -26.77 -30.35
C ILE A 476 -25.60 -26.14 -31.43
N LEU A 477 -26.92 -26.12 -31.25
CA LEU A 477 -27.88 -25.65 -32.27
C LEU A 477 -28.53 -24.30 -31.91
N GLY A 478 -28.16 -23.70 -30.76
CA GLY A 478 -28.66 -22.38 -30.35
C GLY A 478 -30.17 -22.30 -30.10
N ARG A 479 -30.87 -23.43 -29.91
CA ARG A 479 -32.33 -23.48 -29.78
C ARG A 479 -32.82 -24.57 -28.84
N GLN A 480 -34.12 -24.57 -28.55
CA GLN A 480 -34.77 -25.67 -27.85
C GLN A 480 -35.13 -26.81 -28.81
N GLY A 481 -34.94 -28.05 -28.37
CA GLY A 481 -35.47 -29.24 -29.04
C GLY A 481 -36.94 -29.45 -28.67
N SER A 482 -37.76 -29.97 -29.60
CA SER A 482 -39.12 -30.39 -29.26
C SER A 482 -39.08 -31.61 -28.34
N ASP A 483 -40.11 -31.82 -27.51
CA ASP A 483 -40.15 -32.98 -26.61
C ASP A 483 -40.06 -34.32 -27.37
N ALA A 484 -40.61 -34.38 -28.59
CA ALA A 484 -40.52 -35.54 -29.46
C ALA A 484 -39.09 -35.78 -29.96
N ASP A 485 -38.40 -34.73 -30.42
CA ASP A 485 -37.01 -34.85 -30.89
C ASP A 485 -36.06 -35.22 -29.75
N VAL A 486 -36.26 -34.61 -28.58
CA VAL A 486 -35.49 -34.92 -27.37
C VAL A 486 -35.69 -36.39 -26.99
N ALA A 487 -36.93 -36.88 -26.96
CA ALA A 487 -37.22 -38.28 -26.67
C ALA A 487 -36.59 -39.25 -27.69
N ALA A 488 -36.61 -38.89 -28.98
CA ALA A 488 -35.98 -39.70 -30.04
C ALA A 488 -34.47 -39.86 -29.82
N TRP A 489 -33.77 -38.76 -29.50
CA TRP A 489 -32.34 -38.81 -29.21
C TRP A 489 -32.01 -39.52 -27.90
N VAL A 490 -32.83 -39.35 -26.86
CA VAL A 490 -32.68 -40.11 -25.61
C VAL A 490 -32.77 -41.62 -25.87
N ASN A 491 -33.70 -42.05 -26.72
CA ASN A 491 -33.86 -43.46 -27.11
C ASN A 491 -32.71 -43.98 -27.99
N ALA A 492 -31.95 -43.10 -28.65
CA ALA A 492 -30.79 -43.48 -29.45
C ALA A 492 -29.50 -43.68 -28.62
N ILE A 493 -29.42 -43.13 -27.40
CA ILE A 493 -28.23 -43.19 -26.54
C ILE A 493 -27.76 -44.62 -26.24
N PRO A 494 -28.63 -45.62 -25.95
CA PRO A 494 -28.16 -46.98 -25.69
C PRO A 494 -27.38 -47.61 -26.86
N ALA A 495 -27.73 -47.25 -28.11
CA ALA A 495 -27.07 -47.78 -29.30
C ALA A 495 -25.83 -46.98 -29.70
N LEU A 496 -25.87 -45.65 -29.57
CA LEU A 496 -24.82 -44.75 -30.07
C LEU A 496 -23.84 -44.27 -28.99
N GLY A 497 -24.22 -44.41 -27.71
CA GLY A 497 -23.58 -43.69 -26.61
C GLY A 497 -23.82 -42.18 -26.69
N ARG A 498 -23.45 -41.46 -25.61
CA ARG A 498 -23.55 -39.99 -25.57
C ARG A 498 -22.65 -39.31 -26.59
N GLY A 499 -21.43 -39.80 -26.76
CA GLY A 499 -20.50 -39.29 -27.77
C GLY A 499 -21.02 -39.49 -29.20
N GLY A 500 -21.64 -40.63 -29.52
CA GLY A 500 -22.26 -40.83 -30.83
C GLY A 500 -23.44 -39.90 -31.08
N VAL A 501 -24.28 -39.63 -30.08
CA VAL A 501 -25.35 -38.63 -30.19
C VAL A 501 -24.77 -37.22 -30.38
N ALA A 502 -23.81 -36.80 -29.56
CA ALA A 502 -23.14 -35.50 -29.71
C ALA A 502 -22.50 -35.34 -31.10
N PHE A 503 -21.84 -36.38 -31.61
CA PHE A 503 -21.27 -36.40 -32.95
C PHE A 503 -22.31 -36.23 -34.05
N ARG A 504 -23.52 -36.80 -33.90
CA ARG A 504 -24.63 -36.59 -34.86
C ARG A 504 -25.15 -35.16 -34.87
N PHE A 505 -25.14 -34.46 -33.73
CA PHE A 505 -25.46 -33.03 -33.67
C PHE A 505 -24.38 -32.21 -34.38
N LEU A 506 -23.11 -32.47 -34.07
CA LEU A 506 -21.95 -31.77 -34.64
C LEU A 506 -21.71 -32.05 -36.13
N THR A 507 -22.31 -33.10 -36.68
CA THR A 507 -22.28 -33.40 -38.13
C THR A 507 -23.60 -33.12 -38.82
N SER A 508 -24.60 -32.60 -38.10
CA SER A 508 -25.88 -32.22 -38.67
C SER A 508 -25.73 -31.04 -39.63
N LEU A 509 -26.61 -31.00 -40.63
CA LEU A 509 -26.65 -29.87 -41.57
C LEU A 509 -26.98 -28.56 -40.86
N GLU A 510 -27.79 -28.59 -39.80
CA GLU A 510 -28.14 -27.43 -39.00
C GLU A 510 -26.91 -26.81 -38.32
N TYR A 511 -26.17 -27.60 -37.53
CA TYR A 511 -24.93 -27.13 -36.91
C TYR A 511 -23.92 -26.61 -37.93
N ARG A 512 -23.71 -27.34 -39.03
CA ARG A 512 -22.76 -26.94 -40.06
C ARG A 512 -23.16 -25.61 -40.74
N ARG A 513 -24.45 -25.36 -40.93
CA ARG A 513 -24.97 -24.07 -41.42
C ARG A 513 -24.68 -22.95 -40.43
N ASP A 514 -24.91 -23.18 -39.14
CA ASP A 514 -24.69 -22.18 -38.10
C ASP A 514 -23.20 -21.81 -38.00
N VAL A 515 -22.30 -22.80 -38.07
CA VAL A 515 -20.85 -22.53 -38.10
C VAL A 515 -20.44 -21.77 -39.35
N VAL A 516 -20.90 -22.18 -40.54
CA VAL A 516 -20.59 -21.47 -41.80
C VAL A 516 -21.12 -20.03 -41.77
N LEU A 517 -22.34 -19.82 -41.26
CA LEU A 517 -22.91 -18.50 -41.09
C LEU A 517 -22.05 -17.64 -40.16
N SER A 518 -21.58 -18.23 -39.06
CA SER A 518 -20.66 -17.56 -38.13
C SER A 518 -19.35 -17.15 -38.82
N TYR A 519 -18.85 -17.91 -39.80
CA TYR A 519 -17.64 -17.53 -40.55
C TYR A 519 -17.89 -16.35 -41.50
N TYR A 520 -19.04 -16.28 -42.17
CA TYR A 520 -19.41 -15.07 -42.92
C TYR A 520 -19.51 -13.84 -42.03
N GLN A 521 -20.08 -13.98 -40.82
CA GLN A 521 -20.28 -12.87 -39.89
C GLN A 521 -19.00 -12.46 -39.16
N ASN A 522 -18.21 -13.42 -38.69
CA ASN A 522 -17.08 -13.15 -37.79
C ASN A 522 -15.74 -13.14 -38.54
N LEU A 523 -15.50 -14.10 -39.44
CA LEU A 523 -14.24 -14.21 -40.20
C LEU A 523 -14.26 -13.37 -41.48
N LEU A 524 -15.41 -13.12 -42.09
CA LEU A 524 -15.49 -12.21 -43.25
C LEU A 524 -16.06 -10.84 -42.87
N ARG A 525 -16.79 -10.71 -41.75
CA ARG A 525 -17.46 -9.45 -41.36
C ARG A 525 -18.36 -8.91 -42.48
N ARG A 526 -19.03 -9.81 -43.18
CA ARG A 526 -19.92 -9.45 -44.27
C ARG A 526 -21.13 -8.68 -43.70
N PRO A 527 -21.44 -7.47 -44.19
CA PRO A 527 -22.52 -6.64 -43.64
C PRO A 527 -23.91 -7.17 -43.99
N THR A 528 -24.02 -7.99 -45.03
CA THR A 528 -25.25 -8.64 -45.48
C THR A 528 -25.20 -10.13 -45.21
N LEU A 529 -26.31 -10.71 -44.77
CA LEU A 529 -26.40 -12.17 -44.60
C LEU A 529 -26.16 -12.88 -45.95
N PRO A 530 -25.39 -13.99 -45.95
CA PRO A 530 -25.21 -14.82 -47.14
C PRO A 530 -26.55 -15.47 -47.54
N SER A 531 -26.72 -15.78 -48.81
CA SER A 531 -27.87 -16.56 -49.28
C SER A 531 -27.83 -17.98 -48.71
N GLN A 532 -29.01 -18.61 -48.60
CA GLN A 532 -29.10 -20.01 -48.15
C GLN A 532 -28.27 -20.95 -49.04
N GLN A 533 -28.22 -20.68 -50.35
CA GLN A 533 -27.45 -21.49 -51.29
C GLN A 533 -25.94 -21.39 -51.05
N GLU A 534 -25.42 -20.20 -50.74
CA GLU A 534 -24.01 -20.00 -50.36
C GLU A 534 -23.67 -20.78 -49.10
N VAL A 535 -24.49 -20.69 -48.05
CA VAL A 535 -24.27 -21.44 -46.81
C VAL A 535 -24.34 -22.95 -47.05
N ASP A 536 -25.35 -23.43 -47.79
CA ASP A 536 -25.57 -24.85 -48.06
C ASP A 536 -24.43 -25.48 -48.88
N SER A 537 -23.84 -24.72 -49.81
CA SER A 537 -22.70 -25.17 -50.61
C SER A 537 -21.50 -25.58 -49.75
N TRP A 538 -21.28 -24.88 -48.63
CA TRP A 538 -20.24 -25.22 -47.66
C TRP A 538 -20.71 -26.28 -46.68
N ALA A 539 -21.91 -26.11 -46.13
CA ALA A 539 -22.44 -26.98 -45.07
C ALA A 539 -22.64 -28.43 -45.56
N MET A 540 -22.97 -28.64 -46.83
CA MET A 540 -23.11 -29.97 -47.44
C MET A 540 -21.81 -30.53 -48.02
N SER A 541 -20.69 -29.78 -47.96
CA SER A 541 -19.39 -30.26 -48.44
C SER A 541 -18.86 -31.41 -47.56
N SER A 542 -17.91 -32.19 -48.10
CA SER A 542 -17.22 -33.26 -47.37
C SER A 542 -16.08 -32.75 -46.46
N LEU A 543 -15.90 -31.43 -46.35
CA LEU A 543 -14.83 -30.84 -45.56
C LEU A 543 -15.18 -30.85 -44.06
N ASP A 544 -14.18 -31.07 -43.20
CA ASP A 544 -14.31 -30.83 -41.76
C ASP A 544 -14.36 -29.33 -41.46
N ILE A 545 -14.81 -28.97 -40.24
CA ILE A 545 -14.97 -27.57 -39.83
C ILE A 545 -13.65 -26.77 -39.88
N THR A 546 -12.50 -27.34 -39.50
CA THR A 546 -11.20 -26.64 -39.65
C THR A 546 -10.94 -26.35 -41.13
N SER A 547 -11.15 -27.33 -42.02
CA SER A 547 -10.89 -27.17 -43.44
C SER A 547 -11.80 -26.13 -44.09
N ILE A 548 -13.07 -26.03 -43.67
CA ILE A 548 -13.97 -24.95 -44.08
C ILE A 548 -13.43 -23.60 -43.62
N ARG A 549 -13.06 -23.47 -42.34
CA ARG A 549 -12.47 -22.24 -41.79
C ARG A 549 -11.25 -21.78 -42.57
N VAL A 550 -10.31 -22.68 -42.82
CA VAL A 550 -9.09 -22.40 -43.60
C VAL A 550 -9.43 -21.90 -45.00
N ALA A 551 -10.45 -22.46 -45.65
CA ALA A 551 -10.90 -22.00 -46.96
C ALA A 551 -11.46 -20.56 -46.92
N PHE A 552 -12.20 -20.21 -45.86
CA PHE A 552 -12.68 -18.84 -45.63
C PHE A 552 -11.52 -17.86 -45.41
N GLU A 553 -10.58 -18.19 -44.54
CA GLU A 553 -9.43 -17.32 -44.24
C GLU A 553 -8.45 -17.19 -45.42
N ALA A 554 -8.33 -18.22 -46.26
CA ALA A 554 -7.51 -18.17 -47.48
C ALA A 554 -8.17 -17.43 -48.65
N SER A 555 -9.45 -17.07 -48.52
CA SER A 555 -10.25 -16.50 -49.59
C SER A 555 -9.80 -15.09 -50.00
N GLN A 556 -10.19 -14.69 -51.21
CA GLN A 556 -9.99 -13.34 -51.70
C GLN A 556 -10.74 -12.32 -50.83
N GLU A 557 -11.95 -12.66 -50.39
CA GLU A 557 -12.82 -11.79 -49.59
C GLU A 557 -12.18 -11.49 -48.23
N PHE A 558 -11.67 -12.51 -47.53
CA PHE A 558 -10.94 -12.34 -46.27
C PHE A 558 -9.72 -11.44 -46.47
N TYR A 559 -8.91 -11.71 -47.49
CA TYR A 559 -7.70 -10.94 -47.77
C TYR A 559 -8.03 -9.45 -48.01
N PHE A 560 -9.02 -9.14 -48.83
CA PHE A 560 -9.42 -7.76 -49.11
C PHE A 560 -9.98 -7.04 -47.89
N ARG A 561 -10.82 -7.72 -47.11
CA ARG A 561 -11.37 -7.17 -45.86
C ARG A 561 -10.26 -6.81 -44.87
N VAL A 562 -9.28 -7.70 -44.69
CA VAL A 562 -8.19 -7.49 -43.72
C VAL A 562 -7.19 -6.42 -44.19
N THR A 563 -6.90 -6.39 -45.49
CA THR A 563 -5.85 -5.51 -46.02
C THR A 563 -6.34 -4.11 -46.37
N GLY A 564 -7.66 -3.92 -46.51
CA GLY A 564 -8.24 -2.70 -47.06
C GLY A 564 -7.97 -2.53 -48.56
N PHE A 565 -7.40 -3.53 -49.22
CA PHE A 565 -7.18 -3.53 -50.65
C PHE A 565 -8.51 -3.80 -51.37
N GLN A 566 -9.00 -2.82 -52.11
CA GLN A 566 -10.04 -3.01 -53.13
C GLN A 566 -9.33 -2.96 -54.49
N PRO A 567 -9.44 -3.99 -55.34
CA PRO A 567 -8.73 -4.07 -56.61
C PRO A 567 -9.12 -2.99 -57.62
#